data_AF-A0A511FGQ8-F1
#
_entry.id   AF-A0A511FGQ8-F1
#
_cell.length_a   1.000
_cell.length_b   1.000
_cell.length_c   1.000
_cell.angle_alpha   90.00
_cell.angle_beta   90.00
_cell.angle_gamma   90.00
#
_symmetry.space_group_name_H-M   'P 1'
#
loop_
_entity.id
_entity.type
_entity.pdbx_description
1 polymer ?
#
loop_
_entity_poly.entity_id
_entity_poly.type
_entity_poly.pdbx_seq_one_letter_code
_entity_poly.pdbx_strand_id
1 'polypeptide(L)'
;MHEGDVVLFTGQNEVWAIGVVGYRFENASLAAAMWTTHPDKGTYRHIYAVTQFERLSVPYAVVNRALGLKETNHFQSMAVYDAERAQAVIDVLHLDLPAPHGKDYAAKDLALALALEGDKKSTSPFLAIEQVYTTSTSYQVSPGERVVLRGEGTLVQAYAATLPGNVAVGRQPTPAGMPDLCLDFGSHTELIEAKSSADRTYVRQALAQLLHYGPELEPTPAIAGALFPERPTQPDIAYLHRYGIDCIYRAGTDRYVRLPASKKARARLVDLWS
;
A
#
# COMPACT_ATOMS: atom_id res chain seq x y z
N MET A 1 14.14 -14.01 15.70
CA MET A 1 12.91 -13.55 15.06
C MET A 1 11.72 -13.96 15.92
N HIS A 2 10.80 -13.02 16.12
CA HIS A 2 9.58 -13.11 16.89
C HIS A 2 8.39 -12.71 16.01
N GLU A 3 7.17 -12.95 16.51
CA GLU A 3 5.95 -12.52 15.84
C GLU A 3 5.92 -10.99 15.72
N GLY A 4 5.51 -10.50 14.55
CA GLY A 4 5.55 -9.09 14.17
C GLY A 4 6.86 -8.63 13.53
N ASP A 5 7.93 -9.44 13.57
CA ASP A 5 9.18 -9.08 12.88
C ASP A 5 8.98 -9.06 11.36
N VAL A 6 9.57 -8.05 10.70
CA VAL A 6 9.62 -7.93 9.25
C VAL A 6 10.70 -8.84 8.68
N VAL A 7 10.36 -9.56 7.62
CA VAL A 7 11.28 -10.44 6.90
C VAL A 7 11.39 -9.96 5.46
N LEU A 8 12.62 -9.72 5.03
CA LEU A 8 12.95 -9.46 3.63
C LEU A 8 13.48 -10.73 2.98
N PHE A 9 12.90 -11.09 1.84
CA PHE A 9 13.38 -12.20 1.03
C PHE A 9 14.30 -11.67 -0.05
N THR A 10 15.55 -12.13 -0.02
CA THR A 10 16.63 -11.64 -0.86
C THR A 10 17.09 -12.71 -1.83
N GLY A 11 17.49 -12.31 -3.04
CA GLY A 11 17.96 -13.21 -4.09
C GLY A 11 18.16 -12.46 -5.41
N GLN A 12 19.03 -12.95 -6.29
CA GLN A 12 19.28 -12.32 -7.60
C GLN A 12 19.62 -10.81 -7.54
N ASN A 13 20.34 -10.39 -6.49
CA ASN A 13 20.69 -8.98 -6.19
C ASN A 13 19.50 -8.05 -5.85
N GLU A 14 18.34 -8.61 -5.56
CA GLU A 14 17.13 -7.87 -5.22
C GLU A 14 16.45 -8.44 -3.97
N VAL A 15 15.76 -7.58 -3.23
CA VAL A 15 14.69 -7.97 -2.33
C VAL A 15 13.46 -8.23 -3.20
N TRP A 16 13.06 -9.50 -3.28
CA TRP A 16 12.00 -9.94 -4.18
C TRP A 16 10.66 -10.17 -3.47
N ALA A 17 10.67 -10.21 -2.14
CA ALA A 17 9.46 -10.22 -1.33
C ALA A 17 9.71 -9.68 0.08
N ILE A 18 8.61 -9.31 0.75
CA ILE A 18 8.54 -8.94 2.16
C ILE A 18 7.46 -9.80 2.84
N GLY A 19 7.50 -9.84 4.17
CA GLY A 19 6.36 -10.25 4.97
C GLY A 19 6.61 -10.06 6.45
N VAL A 20 5.62 -10.45 7.25
CA VAL A 20 5.64 -10.34 8.72
C VAL A 20 5.57 -11.74 9.32
N VAL A 21 6.44 -12.03 10.28
CA VAL A 21 6.36 -13.28 11.04
C VAL A 21 5.04 -13.29 11.81
N GLY A 22 4.10 -14.15 11.40
CA GLY A 22 2.80 -14.28 12.05
C GLY A 22 2.79 -15.34 13.17
N TYR A 23 3.61 -16.38 13.03
CA TYR A 23 3.72 -17.43 14.05
C TYR A 23 5.07 -18.13 13.98
N ARG A 24 5.65 -18.47 15.14
CA ARG A 24 6.88 -19.26 15.23
C ARG A 24 6.63 -20.55 15.98
N PHE A 25 7.03 -21.67 15.39
CA PHE A 25 6.93 -22.97 16.05
C PHE A 25 8.09 -23.89 15.71
N GLU A 26 8.30 -24.90 16.55
CA GLU A 26 9.26 -25.96 16.32
C GLU A 26 8.51 -27.28 16.05
N ASN A 27 8.82 -27.95 14.95
CA ASN A 27 8.21 -29.24 14.62
C ASN A 27 9.18 -30.11 13.82
N ALA A 28 9.80 -31.08 14.49
CA ALA A 28 10.81 -31.95 13.88
C ALA A 28 10.24 -32.82 12.76
N SER A 29 9.01 -33.31 12.90
CA SER A 29 8.36 -34.16 11.89
C SER A 29 8.05 -33.38 10.62
N LEU A 30 7.49 -32.17 10.76
CA LEU A 30 7.21 -31.28 9.64
C LEU A 30 8.51 -30.83 8.96
N ALA A 31 9.52 -30.46 9.76
CA ALA A 31 10.83 -30.08 9.26
C ALA A 31 11.50 -31.18 8.42
N ALA A 32 11.44 -32.44 8.89
CA ALA A 32 11.98 -33.58 8.15
C ALA A 32 11.19 -33.89 6.86
N ALA A 33 9.90 -33.56 6.82
CA ALA A 33 9.08 -33.69 5.62
C ALA A 33 9.32 -32.57 4.59
N MET A 34 9.66 -31.36 5.04
CA MET A 34 9.85 -30.20 4.17
C MET A 34 11.28 -30.05 3.64
N TRP A 35 12.29 -30.45 4.42
CA TRP A 35 13.68 -30.10 4.16
C TRP A 35 14.60 -31.31 4.15
N THR A 36 15.52 -31.35 3.19
CA THR A 36 16.64 -32.28 3.23
C THR A 36 17.56 -31.93 4.39
N THR A 37 17.86 -32.91 5.24
CA THR A 37 18.80 -32.75 6.36
C THR A 37 20.16 -32.31 5.85
N HIS A 38 20.67 -31.20 6.37
CA HIS A 38 22.02 -30.75 6.04
C HIS A 38 23.03 -31.67 6.74
N PRO A 39 24.08 -32.15 6.04
CA PRO A 39 25.05 -33.10 6.61
C PRO A 39 25.70 -32.60 7.91
N ASP A 40 26.09 -31.32 7.96
CA ASP A 40 26.77 -30.77 9.15
C ASP A 40 25.86 -30.02 10.14
N LYS A 41 24.71 -29.51 9.68
CA LYS A 41 23.84 -28.61 10.47
C LYS A 41 22.54 -29.28 10.92
N GLY A 42 22.30 -30.52 10.49
CA GLY A 42 21.08 -31.25 10.75
C GLY A 42 19.87 -30.67 10.01
N THR A 43 18.68 -31.09 10.42
CA THR A 43 17.43 -30.54 9.92
C THR A 43 17.13 -29.26 10.71
N TYR A 44 16.97 -28.13 10.02
CA TYR A 44 16.43 -26.92 10.65
C TYR A 44 15.07 -27.27 11.26
N ARG A 45 14.70 -26.79 12.45
CA ARG A 45 13.42 -27.18 13.11
C ARG A 45 12.52 -26.00 13.43
N HIS A 46 13.08 -24.78 13.43
CA HIS A 46 12.33 -23.55 13.61
C HIS A 46 11.65 -23.18 12.30
N ILE A 47 10.31 -23.19 12.33
CA ILE A 47 9.45 -22.85 11.21
C ILE A 47 8.77 -21.52 11.54
N TYR A 48 8.74 -20.63 10.56
CA TYR A 48 8.11 -19.32 10.66
C TYR A 48 6.99 -19.26 9.64
N ALA A 49 5.76 -19.04 10.11
CA ALA A 49 4.65 -18.68 9.24
C ALA A 49 4.76 -17.19 8.92
N VAL A 50 4.78 -16.85 7.63
CA VAL A 50 4.87 -15.46 7.16
C VAL A 50 3.50 -15.03 6.67
N THR A 51 3.05 -13.90 7.20
CA THR A 51 1.80 -13.21 6.86
C THR A 51 2.13 -11.94 6.08
N GLN A 52 1.14 -11.34 5.42
CA GLN A 52 1.35 -10.12 4.61
C GLN A 52 2.47 -10.27 3.60
N PHE A 53 2.53 -11.45 2.99
CA PHE A 53 3.53 -11.77 2.00
C PHE A 53 3.23 -10.99 0.73
N GLU A 54 4.13 -10.09 0.36
CA GLU A 54 4.04 -9.27 -0.84
C GLU A 54 5.31 -9.42 -1.67
N ARG A 55 5.15 -9.51 -2.99
CA ARG A 55 6.28 -9.51 -3.92
C ARG A 55 6.60 -8.08 -4.32
N LEU A 56 7.88 -7.76 -4.32
CA LEU A 56 8.44 -6.49 -4.78
C LEU A 56 9.72 -6.78 -5.57
N SER A 57 10.33 -5.75 -6.12
CA SER A 57 11.65 -5.84 -6.74
C SER A 57 12.41 -4.60 -6.31
N VAL A 58 13.25 -4.74 -5.28
CA VAL A 58 14.06 -3.65 -4.73
C VAL A 58 15.53 -4.03 -4.79
N PRO A 59 16.39 -3.26 -5.48
CA PRO A 59 17.83 -3.55 -5.52
C PRO A 59 18.47 -3.54 -4.13
N TYR A 60 19.43 -4.43 -3.90
CA TYR A 60 20.18 -4.48 -2.63
C TYR A 60 20.77 -3.13 -2.22
N ALA A 61 21.19 -2.30 -3.17
CA ALA A 61 21.77 -0.98 -2.90
C ALA A 61 20.85 -0.08 -2.04
N VAL A 62 19.53 -0.16 -2.25
CA VAL A 62 18.53 0.62 -1.50
C VAL A 62 18.53 0.20 -0.03
N VAL A 63 18.41 -1.10 0.21
CA VAL A 63 18.36 -1.68 1.55
C VAL A 63 19.72 -1.58 2.25
N ASN A 64 20.82 -1.82 1.53
CA ASN A 64 22.17 -1.67 2.05
C ASN A 64 22.43 -0.25 2.54
N ARG A 65 21.99 0.78 1.79
CA ARG A 65 22.13 2.18 2.21
C ARG A 65 21.38 2.46 3.51
N ALA A 66 20.13 2.01 3.61
CA ALA A 66 19.31 2.15 4.81
C ALA A 66 19.94 1.45 6.03
N LEU A 67 20.58 0.30 5.80
CA LEU A 67 21.28 -0.47 6.84
C LEU A 67 22.69 0.07 7.19
N GLY A 68 23.16 1.13 6.51
CA GLY A 68 24.52 1.65 6.68
C GLY A 68 25.61 0.71 6.15
N LEU A 69 25.28 -0.15 5.19
CA LEU A 69 26.17 -1.11 4.54
C LEU A 69 26.71 -0.56 3.21
N LYS A 70 27.75 -1.21 2.69
CA LYS A 70 28.22 -0.94 1.32
C LYS A 70 27.11 -1.30 0.32
N GLU A 71 26.87 -0.47 -0.69
CA GLU A 71 25.80 -0.71 -1.67
C GLU A 71 25.94 -2.05 -2.41
N THR A 72 27.18 -2.52 -2.61
CA THR A 72 27.53 -3.81 -3.22
C THR A 72 27.48 -4.99 -2.25
N ASN A 73 27.03 -4.80 -1.01
CA ASN A 73 26.92 -5.88 -0.03
C ASN A 73 25.87 -6.91 -0.49
N HIS A 74 26.21 -8.19 -0.36
CA HIS A 74 25.31 -9.29 -0.67
C HIS A 74 24.82 -9.96 0.62
N PHE A 75 23.52 -10.21 0.71
CA PHE A 75 22.93 -10.99 1.80
C PHE A 75 23.13 -12.50 1.53
N GLN A 76 24.18 -13.09 2.11
CA GLN A 76 24.55 -14.50 1.89
C GLN A 76 23.91 -15.48 2.88
N SER A 77 23.42 -14.98 4.01
CA SER A 77 22.73 -15.76 5.04
C SER A 77 21.65 -14.92 5.69
N MET A 78 20.81 -15.56 6.52
CA MET A 78 19.90 -14.85 7.40
C MET A 78 20.68 -13.84 8.24
N ALA A 79 20.30 -12.58 8.14
CA ALA A 79 20.83 -11.47 8.93
C ALA A 79 19.69 -10.87 9.74
N VAL A 80 19.97 -10.52 10.99
CA VAL A 80 19.02 -9.85 11.88
C VAL A 80 19.59 -8.50 12.23
N TYR A 81 18.80 -7.45 12.03
CA TYR A 81 19.18 -6.07 12.29
C TYR A 81 18.43 -5.57 13.54
N ASP A 82 19.04 -4.61 14.24
CA ASP A 82 18.42 -3.93 15.38
C ASP A 82 17.22 -3.06 14.94
N ALA A 83 16.45 -2.59 15.93
CA ALA A 83 15.22 -1.84 15.68
C ALA A 83 15.46 -0.52 14.93
N GLU A 84 16.59 0.16 15.14
CA GLU A 84 16.89 1.44 14.49
C GLU A 84 17.15 1.22 12.99
N ARG A 85 17.99 0.23 12.67
CA ARG A 85 18.27 -0.14 11.28
C ARG A 85 17.08 -0.78 10.58
N ALA A 86 16.30 -1.59 11.31
CA ALA A 86 15.07 -2.15 10.80
C ALA A 86 14.06 -1.05 10.47
N GLN A 87 13.90 -0.05 11.35
CA GLN A 87 13.02 1.10 11.10
C GLN A 87 13.48 1.89 9.89
N ALA A 88 14.78 2.18 9.75
CA ALA A 88 15.31 2.87 8.57
C ALA A 88 14.98 2.13 7.26
N VAL A 89 14.99 0.79 7.27
CA VAL A 89 14.58 -0.02 6.12
C VAL A 89 13.06 0.01 5.92
N ILE A 90 12.27 -0.09 6.98
CA ILE A 90 10.80 0.03 6.91
C ILE A 90 10.39 1.38 6.33
N ASP A 91 11.05 2.46 6.76
CA ASP A 91 10.81 3.82 6.28
C ASP A 91 11.17 3.97 4.80
N VAL A 92 12.35 3.46 4.40
CA VAL A 92 12.81 3.51 3.00
C VAL A 92 11.95 2.65 2.07
N LEU A 93 11.39 1.55 2.58
CA LEU A 93 10.51 0.67 1.83
C LEU A 93 9.03 1.06 1.95
N HIS A 94 8.70 2.05 2.79
CA HIS A 94 7.35 2.49 3.10
C HIS A 94 6.37 1.34 3.42
N LEU A 95 6.79 0.41 4.28
CA LEU A 95 5.98 -0.76 4.61
C LEU A 95 4.84 -0.38 5.56
N ASP A 96 3.59 -0.52 5.11
CA ASP A 96 2.39 -0.37 5.95
C ASP A 96 2.17 -1.66 6.78
N LEU A 97 2.98 -1.83 7.81
CA LEU A 97 2.94 -2.99 8.69
C LEU A 97 1.97 -2.72 9.85
N PRO A 98 1.06 -3.64 10.21
CA PRO A 98 0.44 -3.58 11.53
C PRO A 98 1.56 -3.82 12.54
N ALA A 99 1.79 -2.83 13.39
CA ALA A 99 2.92 -2.82 14.29
C ALA A 99 3.06 -4.13 15.11
N PRO A 100 4.29 -4.60 15.37
CA PRO A 100 4.53 -5.64 16.36
C PRO A 100 4.06 -5.11 17.70
N HIS A 101 3.15 -5.85 18.34
CA HIS A 101 2.55 -5.53 19.64
C HIS A 101 1.58 -4.34 19.66
N GLY A 102 0.30 -4.60 19.36
CA GLY A 102 -0.87 -4.10 20.10
C GLY A 102 -0.79 -2.70 20.73
N LYS A 103 -0.28 -1.70 20.01
CA LYS A 103 -0.18 -0.32 20.47
C LYS A 103 -0.47 0.62 19.30
N ASP A 104 -1.75 0.78 19.03
CA ASP A 104 -2.43 2.03 18.67
C ASP A 104 -1.60 3.10 17.91
N TYR A 105 -1.01 2.72 16.78
CA TYR A 105 -0.36 3.66 15.87
C TYR A 105 -1.38 4.54 15.18
N ALA A 106 -2.60 4.05 14.92
CA ALA A 106 -3.70 4.88 14.45
C ALA A 106 -3.97 6.06 15.41
N ALA A 107 -3.95 5.83 16.73
CA ALA A 107 -4.09 6.92 17.71
C ALA A 107 -2.86 7.84 17.80
N LYS A 108 -1.64 7.34 17.55
CA LYS A 108 -0.42 8.15 17.56
C LYS A 108 -0.21 8.96 16.27
N ASP A 109 -0.54 8.39 15.12
CA ASP A 109 -0.58 9.08 13.83
C ASP A 109 -1.71 10.11 13.82
N LEU A 110 -2.86 9.79 14.44
CA LEU A 110 -3.91 10.75 14.73
C LEU A 110 -3.41 11.87 15.67
N ALA A 111 -2.71 11.53 16.76
CA ALA A 111 -2.18 12.52 17.68
C ALA A 111 -1.08 13.39 17.04
N LEU A 112 -0.26 12.83 16.16
CA LEU A 112 0.77 13.54 15.41
C LEU A 112 0.16 14.43 14.32
N ALA A 113 -0.83 13.93 13.58
CA ALA A 113 -1.60 14.72 12.62
C ALA A 113 -2.32 15.90 13.30
N LEU A 114 -2.99 15.65 14.43
CA LEU A 114 -3.64 16.68 15.24
C LEU A 114 -2.63 17.68 15.85
N ALA A 115 -1.44 17.23 16.25
CA ALA A 115 -0.38 18.09 16.78
C ALA A 115 0.27 18.96 15.69
N LEU A 116 0.38 18.46 14.45
CA LEU A 116 0.89 19.19 13.28
C LEU A 116 -0.15 20.18 12.72
N GLU A 117 -1.45 19.93 12.92
CA GLU A 117 -2.55 20.84 12.58
C GLU A 117 -2.78 21.95 13.62
N GLY A 118 -2.11 21.89 14.77
CA GLY A 118 -2.23 22.86 15.87
C GLY A 118 -2.00 24.33 15.50
N ASP A 119 -1.50 24.63 14.29
CA ASP A 119 -1.27 26.00 13.81
C ASP A 119 -2.10 26.44 12.59
N LYS A 120 -3.05 25.64 12.08
CA LYS A 120 -3.96 26.10 11.00
C LYS A 120 -5.38 25.57 11.16
N LYS A 121 -6.30 26.46 11.55
CA LYS A 121 -7.75 26.25 11.39
C LYS A 121 -8.10 26.09 9.91
N SER A 122 -8.13 24.86 9.41
CA SER A 122 -8.77 24.49 8.15
C SER A 122 -10.23 24.13 8.44
N THR A 123 -11.15 24.58 7.60
CA THR A 123 -12.59 24.27 7.68
C THR A 123 -12.97 22.98 6.92
N SER A 124 -11.98 22.24 6.42
CA SER A 124 -12.17 21.00 5.64
C SER A 124 -12.15 19.77 6.57
N PRO A 125 -13.06 18.80 6.41
CA PRO A 125 -13.02 17.53 7.15
C PRO A 125 -11.90 16.58 6.66
N PHE A 126 -11.24 16.88 5.53
CA PHE A 126 -10.16 16.06 4.98
C PHE A 126 -8.79 16.50 5.49
N LEU A 127 -7.97 15.50 5.85
CA LEU A 127 -6.54 15.65 6.02
C LEU A 127 -5.90 15.90 4.65
N ALA A 128 -4.92 16.81 4.59
CA ALA A 128 -4.15 17.01 3.36
C ALA A 128 -3.56 15.68 2.87
N ILE A 129 -3.57 15.46 1.54
CA ILE A 129 -2.67 14.44 0.98
C ILE A 129 -1.28 14.83 1.47
N GLU A 130 -0.60 13.91 2.15
CA GLU A 130 0.76 14.13 2.60
C GLU A 130 1.55 14.62 1.40
N GLN A 131 2.03 15.86 1.50
CA GLN A 131 2.93 16.39 0.50
C GLN A 131 4.12 15.46 0.55
N VAL A 132 4.28 14.67 -0.51
CA VAL A 132 5.46 13.86 -0.73
C VAL A 132 6.61 14.86 -0.84
N TYR A 133 7.21 15.19 0.29
CA TYR A 133 8.48 15.88 0.39
C TYR A 133 9.65 14.92 0.10
N THR A 134 9.37 13.79 -0.54
CA THR A 134 10.38 12.86 -1.04
C THR A 134 9.88 12.21 -2.32
N THR A 135 9.65 13.03 -3.33
CA THR A 135 9.28 12.59 -4.67
C THR A 135 10.52 11.98 -5.29
N SER A 136 10.61 10.65 -5.28
CA SER A 136 11.73 9.86 -5.81
C SER A 136 13.05 10.03 -5.06
N THR A 137 13.74 8.93 -4.82
CA THR A 137 15.20 8.97 -4.91
C THR A 137 15.52 8.50 -6.32
N SER A 138 15.84 9.44 -7.21
CA SER A 138 16.43 9.09 -8.51
C SER A 138 17.76 8.37 -8.25
N TYR A 139 17.85 7.09 -8.59
CA TYR A 139 19.13 6.43 -8.75
C TYR A 139 19.55 6.60 -10.21
N GLN A 140 20.59 7.40 -10.45
CA GLN A 140 21.31 7.41 -11.72
C GLN A 140 22.09 6.08 -11.83
N VAL A 141 21.53 5.09 -12.50
CA VAL A 141 22.30 3.97 -13.04
C VAL A 141 21.94 3.83 -14.51
N SER A 142 22.73 4.47 -15.36
CA SER A 142 22.68 4.22 -16.79
C SER A 142 23.33 2.87 -17.12
N PRO A 143 22.86 2.12 -18.13
CA PRO A 143 21.57 2.21 -18.84
C PRO A 143 20.71 0.97 -18.57
N GLY A 144 19.60 1.19 -17.89
CA GLY A 144 18.58 0.18 -17.61
C GLY A 144 17.59 0.72 -16.58
N GLU A 145 16.92 1.83 -16.93
CA GLU A 145 15.94 2.52 -16.08
C GLU A 145 14.88 1.53 -15.54
N ARG A 146 14.94 1.25 -14.24
CA ARG A 146 13.82 0.68 -13.49
C ARG A 146 13.65 1.48 -12.21
N VAL A 147 12.71 2.42 -12.26
CA VAL A 147 12.26 3.20 -11.11
C VAL A 147 11.28 2.34 -10.32
N VAL A 148 11.61 2.03 -9.06
CA VAL A 148 10.65 1.45 -8.11
C VAL A 148 9.83 2.61 -7.54
N LEU A 149 8.64 2.83 -8.09
CA LEU A 149 7.66 3.77 -7.55
C LEU A 149 6.74 3.02 -6.58
N ARG A 150 6.40 3.63 -5.44
CA ARG A 150 5.15 3.35 -4.71
C ARG A 150 4.02 3.75 -5.65
N GLY A 151 3.69 2.85 -6.60
CA GLY A 151 2.93 3.16 -7.80
C GLY A 151 1.57 3.78 -7.48
N GLU A 152 0.97 3.40 -6.35
CA GLU A 152 -0.31 3.91 -5.86
C GLU A 152 -0.23 5.38 -5.44
N GLY A 153 0.71 5.75 -4.56
CA GLY A 153 0.88 7.14 -4.12
C GLY A 153 1.23 8.10 -5.27
N THR A 154 2.10 7.69 -6.20
CA THR A 154 2.40 8.50 -7.40
C THR A 154 1.19 8.61 -8.33
N LEU A 155 0.42 7.54 -8.49
CA LEU A 155 -0.80 7.55 -9.30
C LEU A 155 -1.87 8.44 -8.68
N VAL A 156 -2.04 8.42 -7.36
CA VAL A 156 -2.95 9.31 -6.61
C VAL A 156 -2.57 10.76 -6.81
N GLN A 157 -1.30 11.12 -6.63
CA GLN A 157 -0.84 12.49 -6.83
C GLN A 157 -1.00 12.96 -8.27
N ALA A 158 -0.61 12.12 -9.23
CA ALA A 158 -0.74 12.44 -10.64
C ALA A 158 -2.22 12.58 -11.05
N TYR A 159 -3.13 11.80 -10.46
CA TYR A 159 -4.57 11.95 -10.68
C TYR A 159 -5.12 13.22 -10.02
N ALA A 160 -4.78 13.47 -8.76
CA ALA A 160 -5.19 14.66 -8.02
C ALA A 160 -4.77 15.96 -8.73
N ALA A 161 -3.59 15.98 -9.34
CA ALA A 161 -3.10 17.12 -10.12
C ALA A 161 -3.94 17.43 -11.38
N THR A 162 -4.76 16.48 -11.85
CA THR A 162 -5.68 16.70 -12.98
C THR A 162 -7.06 17.22 -12.57
N LEU A 163 -7.34 17.27 -11.26
CA LEU A 163 -8.64 17.74 -10.75
C LEU A 163 -8.74 19.26 -10.84
N PRO A 164 -9.96 19.81 -11.04
CA PRO A 164 -10.20 21.24 -10.97
C PRO A 164 -9.75 21.81 -9.61
N GLY A 165 -9.15 23.01 -9.61
CA GLY A 165 -8.61 23.63 -8.39
C GLY A 165 -9.65 24.01 -7.31
N ASN A 166 -10.94 23.85 -7.61
CA ASN A 166 -12.04 24.04 -6.66
C ASN A 166 -12.51 22.73 -5.99
N VAL A 167 -11.89 21.60 -6.31
CA VAL A 167 -12.15 20.32 -5.63
C VAL A 167 -11.26 20.27 -4.39
N ALA A 168 -11.85 20.04 -3.22
CA ALA A 168 -11.07 19.73 -2.04
C ALA A 168 -10.60 18.27 -2.13
N VAL A 169 -9.29 18.08 -1.94
CA VAL A 169 -8.62 16.80 -2.13
C VAL A 169 -7.90 16.44 -0.83
N GLY A 170 -8.14 15.25 -0.30
CA GLY A 170 -7.47 14.81 0.90
C GLY A 170 -7.73 13.34 1.21
N ARG A 171 -7.56 12.98 2.48
CA ARG A 171 -7.85 11.64 3.02
C ARG A 171 -8.62 11.79 4.32
N GLN A 172 -9.40 10.78 4.68
CA GLN A 172 -10.15 10.76 5.93
C GLN A 172 -9.93 9.41 6.62
N PRO A 173 -9.34 9.41 7.83
CA PRO A 173 -9.11 8.17 8.56
C PRO A 173 -10.44 7.51 8.91
N THR A 174 -10.48 6.19 8.80
CA THR A 174 -11.62 5.36 9.22
C THR A 174 -11.15 4.30 10.22
N PRO A 175 -12.03 3.73 11.05
CA PRO A 175 -11.69 2.56 11.87
C PRO A 175 -11.18 1.37 11.04
N ALA A 176 -11.61 1.30 9.77
CA ALA A 176 -11.24 0.30 8.78
C ALA A 176 -9.85 0.53 8.16
N GLY A 177 -9.27 1.71 8.28
CA GLY A 177 -8.00 2.09 7.68
C GLY A 177 -8.00 3.48 7.04
N MET A 178 -6.98 3.76 6.22
CA MET A 178 -6.85 5.03 5.50
C MET A 178 -7.17 4.81 4.02
N PRO A 179 -8.23 5.44 3.47
CA PRO A 179 -8.46 5.44 2.03
C PRO A 179 -7.41 6.29 1.30
N ASP A 180 -7.15 5.94 0.04
CA ASP A 180 -6.15 6.65 -0.77
C ASP A 180 -6.54 8.10 -1.08
N LEU A 181 -7.83 8.35 -1.37
CA LEU A 181 -8.29 9.66 -1.79
C LEU A 181 -9.77 9.89 -1.48
N CYS A 182 -10.05 10.98 -0.77
CA CYS A 182 -11.38 11.55 -0.58
C CYS A 182 -11.44 12.90 -1.33
N LEU A 183 -12.49 13.07 -2.14
CA LEU A 183 -12.72 14.26 -2.94
C LEU A 183 -14.03 14.93 -2.53
N ASP A 184 -14.05 16.26 -2.50
CA ASP A 184 -15.27 17.03 -2.34
C ASP A 184 -15.38 18.10 -3.43
N PHE A 185 -16.41 17.93 -4.25
CA PHE A 185 -16.75 18.82 -5.36
C PHE A 185 -17.73 19.92 -4.94
N GLY A 186 -18.04 20.05 -3.64
CA GLY A 186 -19.06 20.92 -3.06
C GLY A 186 -20.51 20.45 -3.29
N SER A 187 -20.75 19.73 -4.39
CA SER A 187 -22.05 19.14 -4.73
C SER A 187 -22.19 17.68 -4.30
N HIS A 188 -21.06 16.98 -4.17
CA HIS A 188 -20.98 15.58 -3.79
C HIS A 188 -19.54 15.25 -3.37
N THR A 189 -19.40 14.19 -2.60
CA THR A 189 -18.11 13.61 -2.26
C THR A 189 -17.84 12.34 -3.05
N GLU A 190 -16.57 12.08 -3.33
CA GLU A 190 -16.11 10.84 -3.93
C GLU A 190 -15.05 10.15 -3.06
N LEU A 191 -15.07 8.83 -3.06
CA LEU A 191 -14.05 7.97 -2.48
C LEU A 191 -13.30 7.25 -3.61
N ILE A 192 -11.98 7.34 -3.62
CA ILE A 192 -11.15 6.68 -4.63
C ILE A 192 -10.07 5.83 -3.96
N GLU A 193 -9.94 4.59 -4.45
CA GLU A 193 -8.91 3.65 -4.04
C GLU A 193 -8.00 3.37 -5.25
N ALA A 194 -6.71 3.59 -5.10
CA ALA A 194 -5.70 3.39 -6.14
C ALA A 194 -5.06 2.01 -6.01
N LYS A 195 -4.66 1.44 -7.15
CA LYS A 195 -3.87 0.21 -7.17
C LYS A 195 -2.71 0.32 -8.14
N SER A 196 -1.61 -0.36 -7.79
CA SER A 196 -0.35 -0.36 -8.54
C SER A 196 -0.38 -1.19 -9.82
N SER A 197 -1.42 -2.02 -10.02
CA SER A 197 -1.66 -2.82 -11.23
C SER A 197 -3.15 -2.94 -11.51
N ALA A 198 -3.50 -3.14 -12.79
CA ALA A 198 -4.87 -3.38 -13.25
C ALA A 198 -5.27 -4.88 -13.23
N ASP A 199 -4.42 -5.75 -12.69
CA ASP A 199 -4.69 -7.18 -12.61
C ASP A 199 -5.88 -7.48 -11.69
N ARG A 200 -6.52 -8.63 -11.94
CA ARG A 200 -7.74 -9.06 -11.26
C ARG A 200 -7.62 -9.11 -9.72
N THR A 201 -6.45 -9.43 -9.20
CA THR A 201 -6.20 -9.43 -7.74
C THR A 201 -6.37 -8.02 -7.17
N TYR A 202 -5.74 -7.03 -7.81
CA TYR A 202 -5.82 -5.63 -7.39
C TYR A 202 -7.22 -5.04 -7.59
N VAL A 203 -7.92 -5.42 -8.67
CA VAL A 203 -9.31 -5.03 -8.88
C VAL A 203 -10.21 -5.52 -7.74
N ARG A 204 -10.02 -6.76 -7.27
CA ARG A 204 -10.77 -7.30 -6.14
C ARG A 204 -10.43 -6.61 -4.82
N GLN A 205 -9.15 -6.29 -4.61
CA GLN A 205 -8.71 -5.56 -3.42
C GLN A 205 -9.32 -4.16 -3.38
N ALA A 206 -9.22 -3.39 -4.47
CA ALA A 206 -9.82 -2.05 -4.56
C ALA A 206 -11.32 -2.10 -4.27
N LEU A 207 -12.05 -3.05 -4.86
CA LEU A 207 -13.47 -3.23 -4.56
C LEU A 207 -13.71 -3.50 -3.06
N ALA A 208 -12.96 -4.42 -2.47
CA ALA A 208 -13.14 -4.79 -1.06
C ALA A 208 -12.87 -3.60 -0.13
N GLN A 209 -11.81 -2.83 -0.38
CA GLN A 209 -11.47 -1.63 0.40
C GLN A 209 -12.52 -0.54 0.25
N LEU A 210 -12.98 -0.24 -0.97
CA LEU A 210 -14.04 0.74 -1.20
C LEU A 210 -15.35 0.37 -0.47
N LEU A 211 -15.73 -0.92 -0.51
CA LEU A 211 -16.91 -1.41 0.22
C LEU A 211 -16.73 -1.35 1.74
N HIS A 212 -15.48 -1.41 2.22
CA HIS A 212 -15.17 -1.37 3.65
C HIS A 212 -15.09 0.06 4.20
N TYR A 213 -14.48 0.99 3.46
CA TYR A 213 -14.31 2.38 3.88
C TYR A 213 -15.57 3.23 3.69
N GLY A 214 -16.30 3.03 2.59
CA GLY A 214 -17.44 3.87 2.21
C GLY A 214 -18.46 4.19 3.32
N PRO A 215 -18.95 3.20 4.10
CA PRO A 215 -19.93 3.45 5.15
C PRO A 215 -19.36 4.12 6.41
N GLU A 216 -18.03 4.14 6.58
CA GLU A 216 -17.35 4.75 7.73
C GLU A 216 -16.99 6.22 7.49
N LEU A 217 -17.21 6.72 6.27
CA LEU A 217 -16.87 8.09 5.88
C LEU A 217 -18.03 9.04 6.10
N GLU A 218 -17.69 10.23 6.59
CA GLU A 218 -18.62 11.33 6.83
C GLU A 218 -18.13 12.61 6.13
N PRO A 219 -18.87 13.13 5.13
CA PRO A 219 -20.15 12.62 4.63
C PRO A 219 -19.98 11.35 3.76
N THR A 220 -21.00 10.49 3.75
CA THR A 220 -21.01 9.28 2.92
C THR A 220 -20.75 9.61 1.45
N PRO A 221 -19.77 8.95 0.79
CA PRO A 221 -19.43 9.23 -0.61
C PRO A 221 -20.59 8.93 -1.55
N ALA A 222 -20.93 9.87 -2.44
CA ALA A 222 -21.94 9.67 -3.47
C ALA A 222 -21.42 8.82 -4.64
N ILE A 223 -20.10 8.78 -4.82
CA ILE A 223 -19.42 8.05 -5.89
C ILE A 223 -18.20 7.35 -5.30
N ALA A 224 -17.96 6.13 -5.73
CA ALA A 224 -16.68 5.46 -5.51
C ALA A 224 -16.00 5.06 -6.81
N GLY A 225 -14.67 5.14 -6.83
CA GLY A 225 -13.85 4.81 -7.99
C GLY A 225 -12.61 4.00 -7.64
N ALA A 226 -12.26 3.05 -8.49
CA ALA A 226 -10.99 2.34 -8.44
C ALA A 226 -10.05 2.92 -9.51
N LEU A 227 -8.85 3.36 -9.09
CA LEU A 227 -7.87 4.05 -9.92
C LEU A 227 -6.68 3.13 -10.26
N PHE A 228 -6.38 2.97 -11.56
CA PHE A 228 -5.35 2.05 -12.06
C PHE A 228 -4.34 2.74 -13.01
N PRO A 229 -3.10 2.24 -13.10
CA PRO A 229 -2.08 2.78 -14.00
C PRO A 229 -2.34 2.44 -15.48
N GLU A 230 -3.18 1.44 -15.74
CA GLU A 230 -3.58 1.01 -17.07
C GLU A 230 -5.04 0.52 -17.05
N ARG A 231 -5.62 0.29 -18.23
CA ARG A 231 -7.02 -0.14 -18.34
C ARG A 231 -7.17 -1.61 -17.89
N PRO A 232 -8.01 -1.92 -16.87
CA PRO A 232 -8.33 -3.30 -16.53
C PRO A 232 -9.09 -4.02 -17.65
N THR A 233 -9.13 -5.34 -17.60
CA THR A 233 -9.86 -6.14 -18.60
C THR A 233 -11.35 -5.81 -18.57
N GLN A 234 -12.06 -6.00 -19.70
CA GLN A 234 -13.49 -5.73 -19.76
C GLN A 234 -14.32 -6.52 -18.73
N PRO A 235 -14.03 -7.81 -18.45
CA PRO A 235 -14.65 -8.54 -17.35
C PRO A 235 -14.42 -7.92 -15.96
N ASP A 236 -13.23 -7.40 -15.69
CA ASP A 236 -12.89 -6.78 -14.40
C ASP A 236 -13.54 -5.41 -14.24
N ILE A 237 -13.64 -4.62 -15.31
CA ILE A 237 -14.44 -3.38 -15.34
C ILE A 237 -15.92 -3.69 -15.06
N ALA A 238 -16.46 -4.71 -15.73
CA ALA A 238 -17.85 -5.14 -15.52
C ALA A 238 -18.09 -5.64 -14.08
N TYR A 239 -17.07 -6.23 -13.45
CA TYR A 239 -17.11 -6.64 -12.04
C TYR A 239 -17.23 -5.43 -11.11
N LEU A 240 -16.40 -4.39 -11.27
CA LEU A 240 -16.51 -3.13 -10.51
C LEU A 240 -17.88 -2.46 -10.71
N HIS A 241 -18.30 -2.34 -11.97
CA HIS A 241 -19.55 -1.67 -12.36
C HIS A 241 -20.80 -2.35 -11.76
N ARG A 242 -20.75 -3.67 -11.54
CA ARG A 242 -21.84 -4.42 -10.89
C ARG A 242 -22.15 -3.90 -9.48
N TYR A 243 -21.13 -3.42 -8.77
CA TYR A 243 -21.22 -2.87 -7.41
C TYR A 243 -21.33 -1.35 -7.38
N GLY A 244 -21.46 -0.69 -8.54
CA GLY A 244 -21.55 0.77 -8.59
C GLY A 244 -20.21 1.50 -8.52
N ILE A 245 -19.08 0.79 -8.60
CA ILE A 245 -17.75 1.39 -8.56
C ILE A 245 -17.32 1.83 -9.96
N ASP A 246 -16.88 3.08 -10.09
CA ASP A 246 -16.27 3.59 -11.31
C ASP A 246 -14.89 2.99 -11.55
N CYS A 247 -14.53 2.78 -12.81
CA CYS A 247 -13.15 2.44 -13.17
C CYS A 247 -12.46 3.69 -13.71
N ILE A 248 -11.34 4.08 -13.11
CA ILE A 248 -10.50 5.17 -13.55
C ILE A 248 -9.16 4.57 -13.93
N TYR A 249 -8.63 4.94 -15.09
CA TYR A 249 -7.30 4.50 -15.48
C TYR A 249 -6.52 5.59 -16.20
N ARG A 250 -5.20 5.52 -16.08
CA ARG A 250 -4.29 6.42 -16.79
C ARG A 250 -4.23 6.02 -18.28
N ALA A 251 -4.46 7.00 -19.15
CA ALA A 251 -4.48 6.86 -20.61
C ALA A 251 -3.39 7.68 -21.31
N GLY A 252 -2.44 8.23 -20.54
CA GLY A 252 -1.34 9.08 -20.98
C GLY A 252 -0.68 9.78 -19.78
N THR A 253 0.38 10.56 -20.02
CA THR A 253 1.18 11.18 -18.95
C THR A 253 0.33 11.94 -17.93
N ASP A 254 -0.62 12.76 -18.40
CA ASP A 254 -1.52 13.57 -17.55
C ASP A 254 -2.99 13.39 -17.94
N ARG A 255 -3.33 12.25 -18.54
CA ARG A 255 -4.68 11.97 -19.02
C ARG A 255 -5.25 10.77 -18.33
N TYR A 256 -6.40 10.95 -17.70
CA TYR A 256 -7.17 9.88 -17.06
C TYR A 256 -8.51 9.68 -17.78
N VAL A 257 -8.90 8.43 -17.93
CA VAL A 257 -10.21 8.07 -18.45
C VAL A 257 -11.02 7.46 -17.31
N ARG A 258 -12.20 8.01 -17.07
CA ARG A 258 -13.20 7.46 -16.16
C ARG A 258 -14.26 6.72 -16.96
N LEU A 259 -14.50 5.47 -16.60
CA LEU A 259 -15.58 4.64 -17.08
C LEU A 259 -16.64 4.55 -15.97
N PRO A 260 -17.72 5.34 -16.07
CA PRO A 260 -18.72 5.42 -15.03
C PRO A 260 -19.52 4.11 -14.93
N ALA A 261 -19.75 3.63 -13.70
CA ALA A 261 -20.79 2.63 -13.46
C ALA A 261 -22.18 3.23 -13.73
N SER A 262 -23.17 2.37 -13.99
CA SER A 262 -24.55 2.85 -14.23
C SER A 262 -25.09 3.61 -13.01
N LYS A 263 -25.90 4.66 -13.25
CA LYS A 263 -26.54 5.44 -12.16
C LYS A 263 -27.31 4.54 -11.17
N LYS A 264 -27.98 3.50 -11.68
CA LYS A 264 -28.72 2.52 -10.86
C LYS A 264 -27.80 1.67 -9.98
N ALA A 265 -26.58 1.37 -10.41
CA ALA A 265 -25.62 0.62 -9.60
C ALA A 265 -25.01 1.52 -8.50
N ARG A 266 -24.65 2.76 -8.84
CA ARG A 266 -24.16 3.75 -7.88
C ARG A 266 -25.18 4.07 -6.78
N ALA A 267 -26.43 4.32 -7.15
CA ALA A 267 -27.50 4.56 -6.17
C ALA A 267 -27.64 3.39 -5.17
N ARG A 268 -27.59 2.15 -5.67
CA ARG A 268 -27.62 0.95 -4.82
C ARG A 268 -26.42 0.82 -3.88
N LEU A 269 -25.26 1.35 -4.27
CA LEU A 269 -24.08 1.37 -3.40
C LEU A 269 -24.25 2.40 -2.29
N VAL A 270 -24.74 3.60 -2.62
CA VAL A 270 -25.04 4.63 -1.62
C VAL A 270 -26.12 4.15 -0.65
N ASP A 271 -27.18 3.51 -1.15
CA ASP A 271 -28.23 2.89 -0.32
C ASP A 271 -27.68 1.78 0.60
N LEU A 272 -26.57 1.13 0.23
CA LEU A 272 -25.92 0.11 1.05
C LEU A 272 -25.08 0.72 2.18
N TRP A 273 -24.61 1.95 1.99
CA TRP A 273 -23.79 2.68 2.97
C TRP A 273 -24.59 3.58 3.91
N SER A 274 -25.86 3.83 3.59
CA SER A 274 -26.80 4.62 4.39
C SER A 274 -27.50 3.78 5.45
#